data_AF-A0A501XY82-F1
#
_entry.id   AF-A0A501XY82-F1
#
_cell.length_a   1.000
_cell.length_b   1.000
_cell.length_c   1.000
_cell.angle_alpha   90.00
_cell.angle_beta   90.00
_cell.angle_gamma   90.00
#
_symmetry.space_group_name_H-M   'P 1'
#
loop_
_entity.id
_entity.type
_entity.pdbx_description
1 polymer ?
#
loop_
_entity_poly.entity_id
_entity_poly.type
_entity_poly.pdbx_seq_one_letter_code
_entity_poly.pdbx_strand_id
1 'polypeptide(L)'
;MTEQETEIETQAVTYAKANSTRIARELTDLDKFPADQQPVSIFMCGSPGAGKTEASKAFLEMFDETGIIRLDPDELRVFFQEYTGENSFLFQKAVSLIVERTLDRIFNNNQSFILDGTFSNFDIACKNIERSLKRNRAVLIIFFYQEPTLAWEFVQAREKLEGRRILPTTFIDQFLNSQEVVRQVKAKYGAAIKIDLLIKNNDGSTRIYHDNITDVQHHIKKKYSRTELIRLLNLPPEPIF
;
A
#
# COMPACT_ATOMS: atom_id res chain seq x y z
N MET A 1 24.08 -2.70 1.68
CA MET A 1 23.66 -3.64 2.73
C MET A 1 24.88 -4.33 3.28
N THR A 2 24.90 -4.61 4.58
CA THR A 2 25.96 -5.41 5.23
C THR A 2 25.75 -6.91 4.97
N GLU A 3 26.74 -7.73 5.30
CA GLU A 3 26.62 -9.20 5.23
C GLU A 3 25.49 -9.71 6.14
N GLN A 4 25.42 -9.19 7.37
CA GLN A 4 24.35 -9.52 8.31
C GLN A 4 22.96 -9.12 7.81
N GLU A 5 22.81 -7.94 7.21
CA GLU A 5 21.54 -7.50 6.61
C GLU A 5 21.12 -8.41 5.45
N THR A 6 22.08 -8.89 4.67
CA THR A 6 21.86 -9.82 3.55
C THR A 6 21.43 -11.19 4.05
N GLU A 7 22.01 -11.66 5.15
CA GLU A 7 21.62 -12.91 5.80
C GLU A 7 20.18 -12.84 6.32
N ILE A 8 19.82 -11.76 7.02
CA ILE A 8 18.45 -11.54 7.52
C ILE A 8 17.44 -11.51 6.35
N GLU A 9 17.72 -10.77 5.28
CA GLU A 9 16.84 -10.74 4.10
C GLU A 9 16.67 -12.15 3.49
N THR A 10 17.76 -12.91 3.39
CA THR A 10 17.75 -14.26 2.82
C THR A 10 16.95 -15.25 3.67
N GLN A 11 17.11 -15.20 4.99
CA GLN A 11 16.35 -16.00 5.95
C GLN A 11 14.86 -15.67 5.88
N ALA A 12 14.50 -14.38 5.85
CA ALA A 12 13.12 -13.94 5.72
C ALA A 12 12.47 -14.44 4.41
N VAL A 13 13.19 -14.34 3.28
CA VAL A 13 12.69 -14.86 1.99
C VAL A 13 12.52 -16.37 2.03
N THR A 14 13.46 -17.10 2.63
CA THR A 14 13.38 -18.56 2.78
C THR A 14 12.17 -18.96 3.63
N TYR A 15 11.96 -18.29 4.76
CA TYR A 15 10.80 -18.48 5.61
C TYR A 15 9.49 -18.21 4.86
N ALA A 16 9.40 -17.08 4.13
CA ALA A 16 8.21 -16.72 3.37
C ALA A 16 7.89 -17.76 2.28
N LYS A 17 8.89 -18.29 1.56
CA LYS A 17 8.70 -19.36 0.58
C LYS A 17 8.12 -20.62 1.21
N ALA A 18 8.63 -21.02 2.39
CA ALA A 18 8.16 -22.21 3.10
C ALA A 18 6.75 -22.02 3.72
N ASN A 19 6.42 -20.82 4.19
CA ASN A 19 5.22 -20.59 5.02
C ASN A 19 4.09 -19.82 4.34
N SER A 20 4.33 -19.14 3.21
CA SER A 20 3.33 -18.27 2.56
C SER A 20 2.01 -18.96 2.26
N THR A 21 2.00 -20.25 1.92
CA THR A 21 0.75 -20.99 1.69
C THR A 21 -0.06 -21.18 2.97
N ARG A 22 0.60 -21.46 4.10
CA ARG A 22 -0.05 -21.58 5.41
C ARG A 22 -0.61 -20.22 5.86
N ILE A 23 0.23 -19.18 5.83
CA ILE A 23 -0.16 -17.81 6.21
C ILE A 23 -1.32 -17.33 5.33
N ALA A 24 -1.22 -17.51 4.00
CA ALA A 24 -2.30 -17.13 3.09
C ALA A 24 -3.61 -17.87 3.41
N ARG A 25 -3.59 -19.13 3.84
CA ARG A 25 -4.81 -19.85 4.25
C ARG A 25 -5.43 -19.23 5.49
N GLU A 26 -4.63 -18.88 6.49
CA GLU A 26 -5.09 -18.24 7.72
C GLU A 26 -5.70 -16.85 7.45
N LEU A 27 -5.09 -16.08 6.56
CA LEU A 27 -5.57 -14.74 6.17
C LEU A 27 -6.79 -14.76 5.25
N THR A 28 -7.14 -15.92 4.67
CA THR A 28 -8.24 -16.07 3.69
C THR A 28 -9.27 -17.10 4.13
N ASP A 29 -9.37 -17.31 5.44
CA ASP A 29 -10.29 -18.24 6.07
C ASP A 29 -11.74 -17.98 5.60
N LEU A 30 -12.37 -19.00 5.00
CA LEU A 30 -13.71 -18.90 4.43
C LEU A 30 -14.81 -18.80 5.48
N ASP A 31 -14.56 -19.28 6.70
CA ASP A 31 -15.52 -19.17 7.80
C ASP A 31 -15.56 -17.73 8.34
N LYS A 32 -14.46 -16.98 8.20
CA LYS A 32 -14.35 -15.57 8.60
C LYS A 32 -14.70 -14.61 7.47
N PHE A 33 -14.27 -14.95 6.25
CA PHE A 33 -14.43 -14.14 5.06
C PHE A 33 -15.10 -15.00 3.98
N PRO A 34 -16.43 -15.07 3.93
CA PRO A 34 -17.11 -15.90 2.95
C PRO A 34 -16.87 -15.43 1.51
N ALA A 35 -17.09 -16.33 0.55
CA ALA A 35 -17.08 -15.97 -0.86
C ALA A 35 -18.19 -14.96 -1.16
N ASP A 36 -17.86 -13.91 -1.91
CA ASP A 36 -18.80 -12.87 -2.32
C ASP A 36 -19.30 -13.17 -3.73
N GLN A 37 -20.59 -12.95 -4.01
CA GLN A 37 -21.16 -13.15 -5.35
C GLN A 37 -20.72 -12.06 -6.33
N GLN A 38 -20.44 -10.86 -5.81
CA GLN A 38 -20.02 -9.69 -6.59
C GLN A 38 -18.78 -9.07 -5.96
N PRO A 39 -17.66 -9.80 -5.93
CA PRO A 39 -16.54 -9.40 -5.11
C PRO A 39 -15.85 -8.15 -5.65
N VAL A 40 -15.38 -7.33 -4.71
CA VAL A 40 -14.72 -6.05 -5.00
C VAL A 40 -13.23 -6.13 -4.72
N SER A 41 -12.44 -5.46 -5.55
CA SER A 41 -11.00 -5.27 -5.36
C SER A 41 -10.73 -3.81 -5.07
N ILE A 42 -10.36 -3.50 -3.83
CA ILE A 42 -10.03 -2.15 -3.39
C ILE A 42 -8.51 -2.05 -3.23
N PHE A 43 -7.90 -1.08 -3.90
CA PHE A 43 -6.47 -0.79 -3.79
C PHE A 43 -6.28 0.57 -3.13
N MET A 44 -5.65 0.60 -1.96
CA MET A 44 -5.24 1.86 -1.35
C MET A 44 -3.98 2.35 -2.07
N CYS A 45 -3.90 3.66 -2.30
CA CYS A 45 -2.76 4.29 -2.95
C CYS A 45 -2.39 5.57 -2.21
N GLY A 46 -1.10 5.87 -2.12
CA GLY A 46 -0.59 7.10 -1.51
C GLY A 46 0.71 6.87 -0.76
N SER A 47 1.44 7.96 -0.49
CA SER A 47 2.70 7.91 0.24
C SER A 47 2.53 7.35 1.66
N PRO A 48 3.62 6.88 2.31
CA PRO A 48 3.61 6.74 3.76
C PRO A 48 3.15 8.03 4.44
N GLY A 49 2.46 7.91 5.57
CA GLY A 49 1.90 9.07 6.29
C GLY A 49 0.69 9.74 5.61
N ALA A 50 0.17 9.23 4.48
CA ALA A 50 -1.01 9.80 3.83
C ALA A 50 -2.36 9.45 4.51
N GLY A 51 -2.35 8.64 5.57
CA GLY A 51 -3.57 8.26 6.31
C GLY A 51 -4.34 7.06 5.74
N LYS A 52 -3.68 6.18 4.97
CA LYS A 52 -4.30 5.00 4.35
C LYS A 52 -4.70 3.94 5.40
N THR A 53 -3.82 3.66 6.34
CA THR A 53 -3.97 2.65 7.39
C THR A 53 -5.14 2.95 8.31
N GLU A 54 -5.29 4.22 8.70
CA GLU A 54 -6.37 4.68 9.56
C GLU A 54 -7.71 4.62 8.81
N ALA A 55 -7.71 5.00 7.52
CA ALA A 55 -8.89 4.96 6.68
C ALA A 55 -9.36 3.53 6.36
N SER A 56 -8.44 2.59 6.09
CA SER A 56 -8.81 1.18 5.84
C SER A 56 -9.36 0.51 7.10
N LYS A 57 -8.82 0.82 8.28
CA LYS A 57 -9.35 0.34 9.56
C LYS A 57 -10.74 0.90 9.85
N ALA A 58 -10.92 2.22 9.74
CA ALA A 58 -12.22 2.85 9.91
C ALA A 58 -13.26 2.33 8.89
N PHE A 59 -12.84 2.06 7.65
CA PHE A 59 -13.70 1.43 6.65
C PHE A 59 -14.16 0.05 7.12
N LEU A 60 -13.25 -0.81 7.60
CA LEU A 60 -13.65 -2.12 8.10
C LEU A 60 -14.62 -2.03 9.30
N GLU A 61 -14.35 -1.16 10.28
CA GLU A 61 -15.22 -0.97 11.44
C GLU A 61 -16.65 -0.53 11.06
N MET A 62 -16.78 0.31 10.03
CA MET A 62 -18.10 0.72 9.51
C MET A 62 -18.84 -0.40 8.76
N PHE A 63 -18.11 -1.43 8.35
CA PHE A 63 -18.55 -2.49 7.46
C PHE A 63 -18.23 -3.88 8.04
N ASP A 64 -18.24 -4.03 9.37
CA ASP A 64 -17.79 -5.24 10.09
C ASP A 64 -18.49 -6.53 9.61
N GLU A 65 -19.69 -6.42 9.03
CA GLU A 65 -20.45 -7.55 8.48
C GLU A 65 -20.11 -7.92 7.02
N THR A 66 -19.26 -7.15 6.34
CA THR A 66 -19.03 -7.29 4.89
C THR A 66 -18.10 -8.44 4.49
N GLY A 67 -17.38 -9.04 5.46
CA GLY A 67 -16.46 -10.14 5.16
C GLY A 67 -15.31 -9.76 4.22
N ILE A 68 -14.93 -8.47 4.16
CA ILE A 68 -13.86 -7.98 3.31
C ILE A 68 -12.51 -8.19 3.99
N ILE A 69 -11.55 -8.78 3.26
CA ILE A 69 -10.18 -9.00 3.75
C ILE A 69 -9.37 -7.72 3.60
N ARG A 70 -8.86 -7.17 4.69
CA ARG A 70 -7.80 -6.15 4.64
C ARG A 70 -6.43 -6.82 4.67
N LEU A 71 -5.69 -6.62 3.59
CA LEU A 71 -4.32 -7.10 3.44
C LEU A 71 -3.37 -5.90 3.51
N ASP A 72 -2.76 -5.70 4.68
CA ASP A 72 -1.72 -4.69 4.89
C ASP A 72 -0.34 -5.37 4.88
N PRO A 73 0.51 -5.12 3.87
CA PRO A 73 1.86 -5.66 3.82
C PRO A 73 2.69 -5.36 5.07
N ASP A 74 2.38 -4.27 5.77
CA ASP A 74 3.14 -3.84 6.93
C ASP A 74 2.84 -4.67 8.17
N GLU A 75 1.61 -5.16 8.30
CA GLU A 75 1.19 -6.06 9.38
C GLU A 75 1.75 -7.48 9.20
N LEU A 76 2.20 -7.84 7.99
CA LEU A 76 2.80 -9.15 7.73
C LEU A 76 4.24 -9.28 8.24
N ARG A 77 4.89 -8.19 8.67
CA ARG A 77 6.27 -8.26 9.16
C ARG A 77 6.40 -9.00 10.49
N VAL A 78 5.31 -9.11 11.24
CA VAL A 78 5.28 -9.84 12.53
C VAL A 78 5.54 -11.34 12.40
N PHE A 79 5.47 -11.90 11.18
CA PHE A 79 5.77 -13.31 10.93
C PHE A 79 7.27 -13.62 10.91
N PHE A 80 8.16 -12.61 10.88
CA PHE A 80 9.60 -12.81 10.81
C PHE A 80 10.25 -12.57 12.17
N GLN A 81 11.02 -13.54 12.65
CA GLN A 81 11.60 -13.51 13.99
C GLN A 81 12.62 -12.38 14.17
N GLU A 82 13.36 -12.06 13.11
CA GLU A 82 14.41 -11.05 13.09
C GLU A 82 13.87 -9.63 12.91
N TYR A 83 12.54 -9.45 12.79
CA TYR A 83 11.95 -8.14 12.59
C TYR A 83 11.96 -7.30 13.88
N THR A 84 12.53 -6.10 13.82
CA THR A 84 12.68 -5.19 14.97
C THR A 84 12.05 -3.81 14.74
N GLY A 85 11.34 -3.60 13.63
CA GLY A 85 10.85 -2.28 13.23
C GLY A 85 11.89 -1.48 12.46
N GLU A 86 13.07 -1.27 13.04
CA GLU A 86 14.18 -0.49 12.45
C GLU A 86 14.66 -1.08 11.13
N ASN A 87 14.67 -2.40 11.04
CA ASN A 87 15.12 -3.15 9.88
C ASN A 87 13.98 -3.47 8.88
N SER A 88 12.87 -2.72 8.91
CA SER A 88 11.69 -2.94 8.04
C SER A 88 12.01 -3.10 6.56
N PHE A 89 13.05 -2.40 6.07
CA PHE A 89 13.48 -2.43 4.67
C PHE A 89 14.01 -3.81 4.23
N LEU A 90 14.49 -4.65 5.16
CA LEU A 90 15.01 -5.99 4.86
C LEU A 90 13.91 -7.00 4.51
N PHE A 91 12.65 -6.75 4.91
CA PHE A 91 11.57 -7.73 4.81
C PHE A 91 10.68 -7.55 3.58
N GLN A 92 10.91 -6.51 2.76
CA GLN A 92 10.01 -6.17 1.66
C GLN A 92 9.84 -7.31 0.64
N LYS A 93 10.93 -8.00 0.29
CA LYS A 93 10.88 -9.15 -0.64
C LYS A 93 10.07 -10.30 -0.05
N ALA A 94 10.32 -10.65 1.21
CA ALA A 94 9.64 -11.73 1.91
C ALA A 94 8.13 -11.45 2.09
N VAL A 95 7.78 -10.23 2.50
CA VAL A 95 6.39 -9.75 2.59
C VAL A 95 5.68 -9.84 1.25
N SER A 96 6.33 -9.44 0.15
CA SER A 96 5.74 -9.46 -1.18
C SER A 96 5.33 -10.87 -1.62
N LEU A 97 6.10 -11.90 -1.24
CA LEU A 97 5.75 -13.31 -1.50
C LEU A 97 4.48 -13.73 -0.74
N ILE A 98 4.34 -13.30 0.51
CA ILE A 98 3.14 -13.58 1.33
C ILE A 98 1.93 -12.85 0.74
N VAL A 99 2.07 -11.58 0.37
CA VAL A 99 0.99 -10.79 -0.28
C VAL A 99 0.53 -11.44 -1.57
N GLU A 100 1.47 -11.81 -2.47
CA GLU A 100 1.12 -12.45 -3.73
C GLU A 100 0.39 -13.78 -3.51
N ARG A 101 0.89 -14.61 -2.59
CA ARG A 101 0.26 -15.89 -2.27
C ARG A 101 -1.12 -15.73 -1.62
N THR A 102 -1.30 -14.67 -0.84
CA THR A 102 -2.58 -14.34 -0.22
C THR A 102 -3.58 -13.87 -1.27
N LEU A 103 -3.18 -12.96 -2.17
CA LEU A 103 -4.01 -12.53 -3.29
C LEU A 103 -4.42 -13.70 -4.19
N ASP A 104 -3.52 -14.65 -4.49
CA ASP A 104 -3.88 -15.88 -5.24
C ASP A 104 -5.07 -16.61 -4.62
N ARG A 105 -5.07 -16.76 -3.29
CA ARG A 105 -6.15 -17.41 -2.56
C ARG A 105 -7.42 -16.56 -2.54
N ILE A 106 -7.32 -15.27 -2.25
CA ILE A 106 -8.46 -14.32 -2.27
C ILE A 106 -9.20 -14.42 -3.59
N PHE A 107 -8.47 -14.37 -4.72
CA PHE A 107 -9.08 -14.49 -6.03
C PHE A 107 -9.74 -15.85 -6.19
N ASN A 108 -9.08 -16.95 -5.83
CA ASN A 108 -9.61 -18.32 -5.99
C ASN A 108 -10.85 -18.59 -5.15
N ASN A 109 -10.94 -17.97 -3.98
CA ASN A 109 -12.06 -18.07 -3.07
C ASN A 109 -13.19 -17.07 -3.39
N ASN A 110 -13.03 -16.21 -4.40
CA ASN A 110 -13.96 -15.14 -4.73
C ASN A 110 -14.25 -14.18 -3.56
N GLN A 111 -13.26 -13.89 -2.73
CA GLN A 111 -13.39 -13.01 -1.56
C GLN A 111 -13.14 -11.55 -1.95
N SER A 112 -13.86 -10.61 -1.32
CA SER A 112 -13.61 -9.17 -1.44
C SER A 112 -12.38 -8.75 -0.63
N PHE A 113 -11.61 -7.77 -1.12
CA PHE A 113 -10.40 -7.33 -0.39
C PHE A 113 -10.08 -5.84 -0.53
N ILE A 114 -9.35 -5.34 0.47
CA ILE A 114 -8.62 -4.07 0.48
C ILE A 114 -7.12 -4.38 0.58
N LEU A 115 -6.34 -3.97 -0.42
CA LEU A 115 -4.88 -4.01 -0.35
C LEU A 115 -4.37 -2.66 0.13
N ASP A 116 -3.94 -2.59 1.38
CA ASP A 116 -3.44 -1.38 2.04
C ASP A 116 -1.95 -1.14 1.73
N GLY A 117 -1.66 -0.97 0.44
CA GLY A 117 -0.32 -0.70 -0.06
C GLY A 117 -0.12 0.77 -0.44
N THR A 118 1.09 1.09 -0.91
CA THR A 118 1.39 2.42 -1.49
C THR A 118 0.98 2.52 -2.95
N PHE A 119 0.78 1.38 -3.62
CA PHE A 119 0.43 1.29 -5.04
C PHE A 119 1.42 2.06 -5.94
N SER A 120 2.72 1.89 -5.68
CA SER A 120 3.80 2.70 -6.24
C SER A 120 4.65 1.97 -7.29
N ASN A 121 4.25 0.78 -7.74
CA ASN A 121 4.91 0.04 -8.81
C ASN A 121 3.89 -0.25 -9.92
N PHE A 122 4.14 0.27 -11.12
CA PHE A 122 3.20 0.23 -12.24
C PHE A 122 2.90 -1.19 -12.72
N ASP A 123 3.91 -2.04 -12.84
CA ASP A 123 3.74 -3.40 -13.36
C ASP A 123 2.96 -4.27 -12.36
N ILE A 124 3.25 -4.14 -11.07
CA ILE A 124 2.51 -4.84 -10.00
C ILE A 124 1.06 -4.34 -9.94
N ALA A 125 0.85 -3.02 -10.04
CA ALA A 125 -0.49 -2.43 -10.11
C ALA A 125 -1.29 -2.98 -11.30
N CYS A 126 -0.70 -2.96 -12.50
CA CYS A 126 -1.32 -3.51 -13.71
C CYS A 126 -1.66 -5.00 -13.55
N LYS A 127 -0.71 -5.81 -13.05
CA LYS A 127 -0.93 -7.24 -12.79
C LYS A 127 -2.15 -7.47 -11.88
N ASN A 128 -2.26 -6.72 -10.78
CA ASN A 128 -3.35 -6.91 -9.81
C ASN A 128 -4.70 -6.39 -10.33
N ILE A 129 -4.72 -5.28 -11.08
CA ILE A 129 -5.92 -4.79 -11.77
C ILE A 129 -6.38 -5.81 -12.80
N GLU A 130 -5.49 -6.29 -13.68
CA GLU A 130 -5.84 -7.23 -14.75
C GLU A 130 -6.37 -8.56 -14.19
N ARG A 131 -5.78 -9.05 -13.10
CA ARG A 131 -6.31 -10.22 -12.38
C ARG A 131 -7.72 -10.00 -11.86
N SER A 132 -8.01 -8.80 -11.36
CA SER A 132 -9.33 -8.45 -10.85
C SER A 132 -10.37 -8.35 -11.98
N LEU A 133 -10.03 -7.63 -13.05
CA LEU A 133 -10.91 -7.45 -14.21
C LEU A 133 -11.20 -8.78 -14.93
N LYS A 134 -10.19 -9.66 -15.07
CA LYS A 134 -10.38 -11.01 -15.65
C LYS A 134 -11.37 -11.88 -14.87
N ARG A 135 -11.62 -11.56 -13.60
CA ARG A 135 -12.61 -12.26 -12.75
C ARG A 135 -13.89 -11.43 -12.55
N ASN A 136 -14.16 -10.46 -13.43
CA ASN A 136 -15.35 -9.61 -13.43
C ASN A 136 -15.59 -8.88 -12.09
N ARG A 137 -14.51 -8.50 -11.40
CA ARG A 137 -14.57 -7.79 -10.13
C ARG A 137 -14.68 -6.30 -10.36
N ALA A 138 -15.45 -5.61 -9.52
CA ALA A 138 -15.36 -4.15 -9.47
C ALA A 138 -13.98 -3.74 -8.92
N VAL A 139 -13.31 -2.82 -9.60
CA VAL A 139 -11.98 -2.33 -9.21
C VAL A 139 -12.08 -0.88 -8.79
N LEU A 140 -11.78 -0.62 -7.52
CA LEU A 140 -11.70 0.71 -6.93
C LEU A 140 -10.26 0.97 -6.47
N ILE A 141 -9.71 2.11 -6.87
CA ILE A 141 -8.47 2.65 -6.33
C ILE A 141 -8.84 3.83 -5.46
N ILE A 142 -8.42 3.84 -4.20
CA ILE A 142 -8.61 4.97 -3.30
C ILE A 142 -7.26 5.65 -3.13
N PHE A 143 -7.09 6.80 -3.76
CA PHE A 143 -5.87 7.58 -3.74
C PHE A 143 -5.90 8.62 -2.62
N PHE A 144 -4.99 8.47 -1.66
CA PHE A 144 -4.80 9.37 -0.53
C PHE A 144 -3.68 10.34 -0.85
N TYR A 145 -4.03 11.63 -0.91
CA TYR A 145 -3.07 12.70 -1.05
C TYR A 145 -2.94 13.49 0.25
N GLN A 146 -1.71 13.65 0.69
CA GLN A 146 -1.30 14.46 1.83
C GLN A 146 -0.12 15.32 1.41
N GLU A 147 -0.09 16.59 1.84
CA GLU A 147 1.08 17.45 1.62
C GLU A 147 2.35 16.79 2.19
N PRO A 148 3.46 16.79 1.44
CA PRO A 148 4.62 15.95 1.74
C PRO A 148 5.26 16.26 3.09
N THR A 149 5.24 17.52 3.54
CA THR A 149 5.77 17.91 4.86
C THR A 149 5.01 17.22 5.98
N LEU A 150 3.68 17.25 5.94
CA LEU A 150 2.85 16.62 6.97
C LEU A 150 2.90 15.10 6.89
N ALA A 151 2.87 14.54 5.67
CA ALA A 151 3.03 13.10 5.49
C ALA A 151 4.36 12.61 6.09
N TRP A 152 5.44 13.37 5.91
CA TRP A 152 6.73 13.07 6.51
C TRP A 152 6.74 13.22 8.03
N GLU A 153 6.10 14.25 8.58
CA GLU A 153 5.92 14.41 10.03
C GLU A 153 5.19 13.21 10.65
N PHE A 154 4.13 12.71 10.00
CA PHE A 154 3.44 11.51 10.47
C PHE A 154 4.30 10.25 10.40
N VAL A 155 5.13 10.11 9.36
CA VAL A 155 6.11 9.02 9.29
C VAL A 155 7.09 9.08 10.46
N GLN A 156 7.64 10.27 10.74
CA GLN A 156 8.57 10.47 11.85
C GLN A 156 7.92 10.25 13.22
N ALA A 157 6.66 10.66 13.39
CA ALA A 157 5.90 10.40 14.61
C ALA A 157 5.68 8.90 14.81
N ARG A 158 5.29 8.19 13.75
CA ARG A 158 5.08 6.74 13.78
C ARG A 158 6.37 5.96 14.04
N GLU A 159 7.49 6.37 13.47
CA GLU A 159 8.80 5.78 13.75
C GLU A 159 9.14 5.86 15.25
N LYS A 160 8.84 6.99 15.90
CA LYS A 160 9.06 7.16 17.35
C LYS A 160 8.13 6.30 18.22
N LEU A 161 6.89 6.07 17.77
CA LEU A 161 5.88 5.34 18.55
C LEU A 161 5.96 3.82 18.32
N GLU A 162 6.19 3.39 17.09
CA GLU A 162 6.12 1.99 16.66
C GLU A 162 7.49 1.39 16.32
N GLY A 163 8.57 2.19 16.32
CA GLY A 163 9.92 1.74 15.92
C GLY A 163 10.06 1.44 14.44
N ARG A 164 9.04 1.74 13.63
CA ARG A 164 9.03 1.42 12.20
C ARG A 164 9.71 2.52 11.40
N ARG A 165 10.96 2.27 11.00
CA ARG A 165 11.74 3.21 10.20
C ARG A 165 11.41 3.14 8.71
N ILE A 166 11.21 4.30 8.10
CA ILE A 166 11.10 4.47 6.64
C ILE A 166 12.27 5.31 6.15
N LEU A 167 13.03 4.79 5.19
CA LEU A 167 14.14 5.53 4.61
C LEU A 167 13.62 6.77 3.86
N PRO A 168 14.30 7.93 3.96
CA PRO A 168 13.91 9.14 3.24
C PRO A 168 13.74 8.94 1.73
N THR A 169 14.64 8.18 1.11
CA THR A 169 14.56 7.84 -0.33
C THR A 169 13.30 7.02 -0.63
N THR A 170 12.99 6.01 0.18
CA THR A 170 11.76 5.21 0.05
C THR A 170 10.50 6.08 0.16
N PHE A 171 10.47 7.05 1.07
CA PHE A 171 9.34 7.99 1.19
C PHE A 171 9.16 8.83 -0.09
N ILE A 172 10.24 9.45 -0.57
CA ILE A 172 10.22 10.27 -1.79
C ILE A 172 9.76 9.45 -2.99
N ASP A 173 10.34 8.26 -3.18
CA ASP A 173 10.01 7.34 -4.26
C ASP A 173 8.52 7.00 -4.24
N GLN A 174 7.99 6.61 -3.09
CA GLN A 174 6.58 6.24 -2.95
C GLN A 174 5.64 7.44 -3.11
N PHE A 175 6.03 8.64 -2.67
CA PHE A 175 5.26 9.86 -2.85
C PHE A 175 5.12 10.24 -4.34
N LEU A 176 6.21 10.21 -5.09
CA LEU A 176 6.20 10.54 -6.52
C LEU A 176 5.54 9.42 -7.34
N ASN A 177 5.93 8.17 -7.09
CA ASN A 177 5.48 7.04 -7.88
C ASN A 177 3.99 6.72 -7.66
N SER A 178 3.44 6.91 -6.47
CA SER A 178 2.00 6.68 -6.24
C SER A 178 1.13 7.58 -7.12
N GLN A 179 1.47 8.88 -7.23
CA GLN A 179 0.79 9.82 -8.12
C GLN A 179 0.90 9.41 -9.59
N GLU A 180 2.12 9.04 -10.01
CA GLU A 180 2.37 8.68 -11.40
C GLU A 180 1.68 7.36 -11.79
N VAL A 181 1.71 6.36 -10.91
CA VAL A 181 1.05 5.07 -11.16
C VAL A 181 -0.46 5.24 -11.26
N VAL A 182 -1.10 6.01 -10.38
CA VAL A 182 -2.55 6.30 -10.45
C VAL A 182 -2.92 6.93 -11.78
N ARG A 183 -2.13 7.91 -12.25
CA ARG A 183 -2.33 8.54 -13.55
C ARG A 183 -2.22 7.53 -14.70
N GLN A 184 -1.16 6.72 -14.70
CA GLN A 184 -0.91 5.74 -15.75
C GLN A 184 -2.00 4.65 -15.79
N VAL A 185 -2.45 4.14 -14.64
CA VAL A 185 -3.52 3.12 -14.62
C VAL A 185 -4.87 3.72 -15.02
N LYS A 186 -5.18 4.97 -14.67
CA LYS A 186 -6.42 5.62 -15.15
C LYS A 186 -6.39 5.78 -16.66
N ALA A 187 -5.27 6.20 -17.23
CA ALA A 187 -5.10 6.30 -18.68
C ALA A 187 -5.22 4.93 -19.36
N LYS A 188 -4.64 3.87 -18.79
CA LYS A 188 -4.63 2.52 -19.36
C LYS A 188 -6.00 1.82 -19.30
N TYR A 189 -6.70 1.90 -18.18
CA TYR A 189 -7.93 1.13 -17.95
C TYR A 189 -9.22 1.97 -18.04
N GLY A 190 -9.12 3.29 -18.00
CA GLY A 190 -10.23 4.21 -18.26
C GLY A 190 -11.46 3.94 -17.37
N ALA A 191 -12.57 3.59 -18.01
CA ALA A 191 -13.85 3.31 -17.36
C ALA A 191 -13.93 1.91 -16.72
N ALA A 192 -12.97 1.01 -16.98
CA ALA A 192 -12.94 -0.32 -16.35
C ALA A 192 -12.56 -0.27 -14.86
N ILE A 193 -12.02 0.85 -14.39
CA ILE A 193 -11.67 1.08 -12.99
C ILE A 193 -12.24 2.41 -12.49
N LYS A 194 -12.52 2.49 -11.20
CA LYS A 194 -12.82 3.75 -10.51
C LYS A 194 -11.61 4.21 -9.70
N ILE A 195 -11.42 5.52 -9.62
CA ILE A 195 -10.38 6.12 -8.79
C ILE A 195 -11.00 7.23 -7.96
N ASP A 196 -11.03 7.03 -6.65
CA ASP A 196 -11.46 8.06 -5.71
C ASP A 196 -10.24 8.78 -5.17
N LEU A 197 -10.34 10.09 -4.96
CA LEU A 197 -9.29 10.92 -4.39
C LEU A 197 -9.74 11.49 -3.05
N LEU A 198 -8.95 11.20 -2.01
CA LEU A 198 -9.10 11.77 -0.67
C LEU A 198 -7.92 12.71 -0.42
N ILE A 199 -8.22 14.00 -0.24
CA ILE A 199 -7.26 15.02 0.15
C ILE A 199 -7.43 15.28 1.64
N LYS A 200 -6.35 15.12 2.41
CA LYS A 200 -6.34 15.26 3.86
C LYS A 200 -5.96 16.68 4.31
N ASN A 201 -6.51 17.11 5.44
CA ASN A 201 -6.20 18.35 6.14
C ASN A 201 -4.91 18.23 6.96
N ASN A 202 -4.45 19.36 7.51
CA ASN A 202 -3.30 19.41 8.41
C ASN A 202 -3.50 18.64 9.73
N ASP A 203 -4.74 18.35 10.11
CA ASP A 203 -5.10 17.56 11.29
C ASP A 203 -5.37 16.08 10.95
N GLY A 204 -5.14 15.64 9.71
CA GLY A 204 -5.43 14.28 9.26
C GLY A 204 -6.91 13.97 8.98
N SER A 205 -7.82 14.95 9.14
CA SER A 205 -9.22 14.82 8.71
C SER A 205 -9.33 14.89 7.17
N THR A 206 -10.38 14.32 6.60
CA THR A 206 -10.62 14.43 5.14
C THR A 206 -11.10 15.84 4.81
N ARG A 207 -10.31 16.57 4.03
CA ARG A 207 -10.66 17.91 3.55
C ARG A 207 -11.60 17.85 2.37
N ILE A 208 -11.26 17.01 1.39
CA ILE A 208 -11.96 16.94 0.10
C ILE A 208 -12.00 15.49 -0.35
N TYR A 209 -13.18 15.05 -0.79
CA TYR A 209 -13.40 13.79 -1.46
C TYR A 209 -13.85 14.06 -2.90
N HIS A 210 -13.24 13.35 -3.85
CA HIS A 210 -13.63 13.35 -5.24
C HIS A 210 -13.87 11.90 -5.70
N ASP A 211 -15.10 11.58 -6.09
CA ASP A 211 -15.50 10.28 -6.63
C ASP A 211 -15.05 10.14 -8.10
N ASN A 212 -14.49 8.97 -8.44
CA ASN A 212 -14.16 8.53 -9.79
C ASN A 212 -13.51 9.62 -10.68
N ILE A 213 -12.44 10.24 -10.17
CA ILE A 213 -11.70 11.28 -10.86
C ILE A 213 -11.17 10.79 -12.20
N THR A 214 -11.19 11.69 -13.20
CA THR A 214 -10.63 11.41 -14.53
C THR A 214 -9.15 11.75 -14.62
N ASP A 215 -8.71 12.77 -13.88
CA ASP A 215 -7.30 13.20 -13.81
C ASP A 215 -6.96 13.75 -12.42
N VAL A 216 -6.00 13.10 -11.78
CA VAL A 216 -5.43 13.48 -10.48
C VAL A 216 -4.89 14.91 -10.50
N GLN A 217 -4.30 15.35 -11.61
CA GLN A 217 -3.60 16.64 -11.70
C GLN A 217 -4.53 17.85 -11.62
N HIS A 218 -5.82 17.70 -11.93
CA HIS A 218 -6.79 18.78 -11.76
C HIS A 218 -7.08 19.09 -10.29
N HIS A 219 -6.82 18.15 -9.40
CA HIS A 219 -7.15 18.26 -7.98
C HIS A 219 -5.92 18.54 -7.11
N ILE A 220 -4.73 18.10 -7.53
CA ILE A 220 -3.47 18.37 -6.84
C ILE A 220 -2.74 19.55 -7.51
N LYS A 221 -2.80 20.71 -6.85
CA LYS A 221 -2.29 21.98 -7.39
C LYS A 221 -0.77 22.04 -7.48
N LYS A 222 -0.06 21.43 -6.53
CA LYS A 222 1.40 21.54 -6.42
C LYS A 222 2.05 20.24 -6.86
N LYS A 223 2.92 20.34 -7.86
CA LYS A 223 3.79 19.25 -8.27
C LYS A 223 5.12 19.39 -7.55
N TYR A 224 5.72 18.26 -7.22
CA TYR A 224 6.99 18.20 -6.53
C TYR A 224 7.97 17.37 -7.35
N SER A 225 9.18 17.87 -7.53
CA SER A 225 10.33 17.09 -7.96
C SER A 225 11.02 16.44 -6.77
N ARG A 226 11.84 15.42 -7.04
CA ARG A 226 12.71 14.81 -6.02
C ARG A 226 13.57 15.86 -5.29
N THR A 227 14.23 16.73 -6.04
CA THR A 227 15.11 17.77 -5.48
C THR A 227 14.36 18.74 -4.57
N GLU A 228 13.13 19.13 -4.96
CA GLU A 228 12.29 19.97 -4.12
C GLU A 228 11.88 19.25 -2.83
N LEU A 229 11.55 17.95 -2.89
CA LEU A 229 11.21 17.17 -1.70
C LEU A 229 12.39 17.02 -0.74
N ILE A 230 13.60 16.72 -1.25
CA ILE A 230 14.81 16.64 -0.42
C ILE A 230 15.03 17.96 0.33
N ARG A 231 14.94 19.09 -0.38
CA ARG A 231 15.11 20.42 0.22
C ARG A 231 13.99 20.75 1.21
N LEU A 232 12.74 20.51 0.83
CA LEU A 232 11.56 20.86 1.62
C LEU A 232 11.51 20.09 2.95
N LEU A 233 11.92 18.83 2.91
CA LEU A 233 11.86 17.91 4.06
C LEU A 233 13.16 17.91 4.88
N ASN A 234 14.14 18.76 4.52
CA ASN A 234 15.47 18.81 5.14
C ASN A 234 16.15 17.43 5.21
N LEU A 235 16.04 16.64 4.14
CA LEU A 235 16.60 15.29 4.06
C LEU A 235 18.07 15.34 3.64
N PRO A 236 18.89 14.35 4.05
CA PRO A 236 20.26 14.27 3.58
C PRO A 236 20.28 14.15 2.05
N PRO A 237 21.29 14.75 1.37
CA PRO A 237 21.46 14.58 -0.06
C PRO A 237 21.67 13.09 -0.39
N GLU A 238 21.17 12.65 -1.53
CA GLU A 238 21.37 11.27 -1.95
C GLU A 238 22.88 10.98 -2.11
N PRO A 239 23.35 9.79 -1.69
CA PRO A 239 24.68 9.36 -2.01
C PRO A 239 24.84 9.30 -3.54
N ILE A 240 25.85 10.01 -4.05
CA ILE A 240 26.29 9.92 -5.44
C ILE A 240 26.97 8.54 -5.55
N PHE A 241 26.29 7.56 -6.14
CA PHE A 241 26.85 6.25 -6.46
C PHE A 241 27.50 6.26 -7.84
#